data_AF-Q6SI51-F1
#
_entry.id   AF-Q6SI51-F1
#
_cell.length_a   1.000
_cell.length_b   1.000
_cell.length_c   1.000
_cell.angle_alpha   90.00
_cell.angle_beta   90.00
_cell.angle_gamma   90.00
#
_symmetry.space_group_name_H-M   'P 1'
#
loop_
_entity.id
_entity.type
_entity.pdbx_description
1 polymer ?
#
loop_
_entity_poly.entity_id
_entity_poly.type
_entity_poly.pdbx_seq_one_letter_code
_entity_poly.pdbx_strand_id
1 'polypeptide(L)'
;MKHLIKNYVQKLIKTELDAIQSKSVHDNRNFIYNGEFLILESEFGWHCFPRVQLNHALSYKNPNFDLGMRHWIVNHCKHDTTYIDIGANVGTFCGIAARHITQGKIIAIEPLTEMENSIRMNVQLNNPLVEFHHFGCAIGENEGENIFEVYEFDNRVSSLYFQKIQT
;
A
#
# COMPACT_ATOMS: atom_id res chain seq x y z
N MET A 1 0.92 -18.94 22.39
CA MET A 1 0.21 -18.68 21.12
C MET A 1 0.89 -17.63 20.24
N LYS A 2 1.13 -16.39 20.70
CA LYS A 2 1.79 -15.33 19.90
C LYS A 2 3.16 -15.73 19.31
N HIS A 3 3.99 -16.45 20.08
CA HIS A 3 5.30 -16.93 19.61
C HIS A 3 5.20 -18.04 18.53
N LEU A 4 4.18 -18.90 18.63
CA LEU A 4 3.94 -19.98 17.66
C LEU A 4 3.45 -19.42 16.32
N ILE A 5 2.60 -18.40 16.34
CA ILE A 5 2.11 -17.71 15.14
C ILE A 5 3.27 -16.95 14.46
N LYS A 6 4.09 -16.23 15.23
CA LYS A 6 5.28 -15.54 14.69
C LYS A 6 6.24 -16.51 14.01
N ASN A 7 6.50 -17.65 14.64
CA ASN A 7 7.39 -18.68 14.07
C ASN A 7 6.77 -19.37 12.85
N TYR A 8 5.44 -19.57 12.83
CA TYR A 8 4.73 -20.13 11.68
C TYR A 8 4.74 -19.19 10.47
N VAL A 9 4.47 -17.90 10.68
CA VAL A 9 4.53 -16.86 9.64
C VAL A 9 5.96 -16.69 9.11
N GLN A 10 6.96 -16.65 9.99
CA GLN A 10 8.37 -16.59 9.58
C GLN A 10 8.79 -17.84 8.79
N LYS A 11 8.30 -19.01 9.17
CA LYS A 11 8.56 -20.26 8.44
C LYS A 11 7.87 -20.27 7.08
N LEU A 12 6.63 -19.79 6.97
CA LEU A 12 5.91 -19.63 5.70
C LEU A 12 6.63 -18.66 4.77
N ILE A 13 7.03 -17.49 5.28
CA ILE A 13 7.81 -16.49 4.52
C ILE A 13 9.13 -17.12 4.06
N LYS A 14 9.86 -17.82 4.95
CA LYS A 14 11.11 -18.48 4.60
C LYS A 14 10.92 -19.59 3.56
N THR A 15 9.90 -20.44 3.70
CA THR A 15 9.62 -21.52 2.75
C THR A 15 9.19 -20.97 1.38
N GLU A 16 8.44 -19.87 1.33
CA GLU A 16 8.14 -19.19 0.06
C GLU A 16 9.40 -18.56 -0.55
N LEU A 17 10.24 -17.90 0.26
CA LEU A 17 11.51 -17.30 -0.18
C LEU A 17 12.54 -18.35 -0.64
N ASP A 18 12.60 -19.51 0.00
CA ASP A 18 13.49 -20.62 -0.36
C ASP A 18 12.98 -21.33 -1.63
N ALA A 19 11.66 -21.50 -1.79
CA ALA A 19 11.05 -22.03 -3.00
C ALA A 19 11.25 -21.11 -4.23
N ILE A 20 11.34 -19.81 -3.96
CA ILE A 20 11.68 -18.76 -4.92
C ILE A 20 13.16 -18.83 -5.35
N GLN A 21 14.08 -19.16 -4.44
CA GLN A 21 15.51 -19.25 -4.75
C GLN A 21 15.91 -20.55 -5.45
N SER A 22 15.17 -21.65 -5.25
CA SER A 22 15.56 -22.98 -5.73
C SER A 22 15.02 -23.35 -7.12
N LYS A 23 14.30 -22.47 -7.81
CA LYS A 23 13.75 -22.73 -9.15
C LYS A 23 14.08 -21.59 -10.11
N SER A 24 15.18 -21.76 -10.83
CA SER A 24 15.25 -21.20 -12.17
C SER A 24 14.15 -21.87 -13.02
N VAL A 25 13.54 -21.07 -13.91
CA VAL A 25 12.61 -21.47 -15.00
C VAL A 25 11.09 -21.30 -14.70
N HIS A 26 10.57 -20.16 -15.18
CA HIS A 26 9.20 -19.84 -15.61
C HIS A 26 8.04 -19.74 -14.58
N ASP A 27 7.96 -18.60 -13.86
CA ASP A 27 6.70 -17.88 -13.63
C ASP A 27 6.98 -16.35 -13.66
N ASN A 28 6.26 -15.60 -14.48
CA ASN A 28 6.56 -14.24 -14.98
C ASN A 28 6.33 -13.10 -13.96
N ARG A 29 6.91 -13.12 -12.75
CA ARG A 29 6.66 -12.05 -11.75
C ARG A 29 7.94 -11.53 -11.09
N ASN A 30 8.38 -10.35 -11.50
CA ASN A 30 9.55 -9.63 -10.98
C ASN A 30 9.25 -9.05 -9.60
N PHE A 31 9.97 -9.48 -8.56
CA PHE A 31 9.89 -8.89 -7.24
C PHE A 31 11.28 -8.65 -6.63
N ILE A 32 11.38 -7.66 -5.75
CA ILE A 32 12.62 -7.29 -5.03
C ILE A 32 12.28 -7.18 -3.54
N TYR A 33 13.07 -7.82 -2.68
CA TYR A 33 12.94 -7.68 -1.23
C TYR A 33 14.29 -7.29 -0.61
N ASN A 34 14.33 -6.20 0.15
CA ASN A 34 15.56 -5.69 0.77
C ASN A 34 15.59 -5.78 2.30
N GLY A 35 14.62 -6.48 2.91
CA GLY A 35 14.46 -6.57 4.36
C GLY A 35 13.46 -5.57 4.96
N GLU A 36 13.24 -4.43 4.28
CA GLU A 36 12.33 -3.37 4.72
C GLU A 36 11.12 -3.23 3.79
N PHE A 37 11.33 -3.38 2.48
CA PHE A 37 10.31 -3.27 1.45
C PHE A 37 10.29 -4.50 0.56
N LEU A 38 9.09 -4.92 0.19
CA LEU A 38 8.82 -5.84 -0.91
C LEU A 38 8.26 -5.02 -2.08
N ILE A 39 8.94 -5.06 -3.22
CA ILE A 39 8.50 -4.44 -4.46
C ILE A 39 8.00 -5.54 -5.38
N LEU A 40 6.79 -5.38 -5.91
CA LEU A 40 6.15 -6.32 -6.84
C LEU A 40 5.79 -5.61 -8.15
N GLU A 41 6.12 -6.23 -9.29
CA GLU A 41 5.59 -5.80 -10.58
C GLU A 41 4.25 -6.49 -10.88
N SER A 42 3.32 -5.73 -11.45
CA SER A 42 2.04 -6.20 -11.97
C SER A 42 1.70 -5.48 -13.29
N GLU A 43 0.61 -5.88 -13.95
CA GLU A 43 0.10 -5.14 -15.11
C GLU A 43 -0.25 -3.67 -14.81
N PHE A 44 -0.55 -3.34 -13.54
CA PHE A 44 -0.85 -1.98 -13.08
C PHE A 44 0.40 -1.21 -12.63
N GLY A 45 1.60 -1.79 -12.81
CA GLY A 45 2.87 -1.18 -12.46
C GLY A 45 3.54 -1.76 -11.22
N TRP A 46 4.45 -0.97 -10.65
CA TRP A 46 5.29 -1.35 -9.52
C TRP A 46 4.60 -1.01 -8.20
N HIS A 47 4.59 -1.95 -7.26
CA HIS A 47 3.95 -1.79 -5.96
C HIS A 47 4.97 -2.02 -4.85
N CYS A 48 5.14 -1.03 -3.98
CA CYS A 48 6.00 -1.11 -2.81
C CYS A 48 5.17 -1.40 -1.55
N PHE A 49 5.54 -2.45 -0.82
CA PHE A 49 4.92 -2.82 0.45
C PHE A 49 5.97 -2.79 1.56
N PRO A 50 5.76 -2.02 2.64
CA PRO A 50 6.63 -2.07 3.79
C PRO A 50 6.48 -3.42 4.51
N ARG A 51 7.49 -3.80 5.29
CA ARG A 51 7.53 -5.06 6.03
C ARG A 51 6.29 -5.29 6.90
N VAL A 52 5.70 -4.24 7.46
CA VAL A 52 4.48 -4.31 8.28
C VAL A 52 3.20 -4.56 7.47
N GLN A 53 3.28 -4.55 6.13
CA GLN A 53 2.16 -4.75 5.20
C GLN A 53 2.40 -5.88 4.18
N LEU A 54 3.21 -6.88 4.53
CA LEU A 54 3.44 -8.03 3.65
C LEU A 54 2.17 -8.88 3.42
N ASN A 55 1.21 -8.85 4.36
CA ASN A 55 -0.13 -9.41 4.17
C ASN A 55 -0.89 -8.74 3.01
N HIS A 56 -0.72 -7.43 2.84
CA HIS A 56 -1.27 -6.69 1.71
C HIS A 56 -0.59 -7.12 0.40
N ALA A 57 0.73 -7.27 0.40
CA ALA A 57 1.48 -7.77 -0.76
C ALA A 57 1.02 -9.16 -1.22
N LEU A 58 0.69 -10.06 -0.29
CA LEU A 58 0.12 -11.38 -0.62
C LEU A 58 -1.25 -11.25 -1.31
N SER A 59 -2.05 -10.26 -0.94
CA SER A 59 -3.35 -10.00 -1.59
C SER A 59 -3.15 -9.60 -3.06
N TYR A 60 -2.08 -8.83 -3.35
CA TYR A 60 -1.69 -8.45 -4.71
C TYR A 60 -1.13 -9.60 -5.56
N LYS A 61 -0.80 -10.77 -4.98
CA LYS A 61 -0.54 -12.00 -5.75
C LYS A 61 -1.80 -12.54 -6.43
N ASN A 62 -2.99 -12.22 -5.91
CA ASN A 62 -4.26 -12.53 -6.57
C ASN A 62 -4.57 -11.42 -7.60
N PRO A 63 -4.62 -11.74 -8.91
CA PRO A 63 -4.88 -10.73 -9.95
C PRO A 63 -6.23 -10.05 -9.78
N ASN A 64 -7.21 -10.70 -9.14
CA ASN A 64 -8.56 -10.16 -8.97
C ASN A 64 -8.74 -9.26 -7.73
N PHE A 65 -7.72 -9.15 -6.87
CA PHE A 65 -7.80 -8.27 -5.70
C PHE A 65 -7.93 -6.81 -6.15
N ASP A 66 -8.94 -6.09 -5.64
CA ASP A 66 -9.26 -4.70 -6.01
C ASP A 66 -9.35 -4.40 -7.52
N LEU A 67 -9.58 -5.42 -8.36
CA LEU A 67 -9.44 -5.29 -9.81
C LEU A 67 -10.31 -4.18 -10.40
N GLY A 68 -11.54 -4.03 -9.89
CA GLY A 68 -12.46 -2.99 -10.33
C GLY A 68 -11.93 -1.59 -10.03
N MET A 69 -11.35 -1.38 -8.85
CA MET A 69 -10.78 -0.08 -8.46
C MET A 69 -9.53 0.23 -9.26
N ARG A 70 -8.65 -0.76 -9.47
CA ARG A 70 -7.44 -0.59 -10.29
C ARG A 70 -7.78 -0.19 -11.73
N HIS A 71 -8.75 -0.86 -12.35
CA HIS A 71 -9.23 -0.50 -13.68
C HIS A 71 -9.92 0.87 -13.70
N TRP A 72 -10.68 1.21 -12.66
CA TRP A 72 -11.29 2.52 -12.56
C TRP A 72 -10.22 3.62 -12.59
N ILE A 73 -9.14 3.49 -11.82
CA ILE A 73 -8.03 4.46 -11.81
C ILE A 73 -7.40 4.57 -13.21
N VAL A 74 -7.04 3.44 -13.84
CA VAL A 74 -6.44 3.43 -15.19
C VAL A 74 -7.33 4.12 -16.23
N ASN A 75 -8.66 3.94 -16.13
CA ASN A 75 -9.60 4.49 -17.09
C ASN A 75 -9.91 5.97 -16.87
N HIS A 76 -9.76 6.49 -15.66
CA HIS A 76 -10.15 7.86 -15.30
C HIS A 76 -8.99 8.81 -15.07
N CYS A 77 -7.82 8.33 -14.63
CA CYS A 77 -6.63 9.17 -14.53
C CYS A 77 -6.07 9.49 -15.91
N LYS A 78 -6.04 10.77 -16.26
CA LYS A 78 -5.41 11.34 -17.47
C LYS A 78 -4.19 12.16 -17.08
N HIS A 79 -3.44 12.61 -18.08
CA HIS A 79 -2.16 13.31 -17.87
C HIS A 79 -2.28 14.53 -16.96
N ASP A 80 -3.40 15.24 -16.96
CA ASP A 80 -3.69 16.47 -16.22
C ASP A 80 -4.56 16.27 -14.96
N THR A 81 -4.85 15.02 -14.58
CA THR A 81 -5.73 14.73 -13.44
C THR A 81 -5.11 15.13 -12.11
N THR A 82 -5.91 15.74 -11.23
CA THR A 82 -5.61 15.79 -9.78
C THR A 82 -6.24 14.57 -9.12
N TYR A 83 -5.42 13.63 -8.67
CA TYR A 83 -5.87 12.43 -7.96
C TYR A 83 -5.71 12.63 -6.45
N ILE A 84 -6.79 12.42 -5.70
CA ILE A 84 -6.80 12.56 -4.24
C ILE A 84 -7.16 11.20 -3.63
N ASP A 85 -6.29 10.67 -2.78
CA ASP A 85 -6.42 9.37 -2.12
C ASP A 85 -6.56 9.56 -0.61
N ILE A 86 -7.77 9.30 -0.08
CA ILE A 86 -8.08 9.45 1.34
C ILE A 86 -8.03 8.08 1.99
N GLY A 87 -7.11 7.88 2.93
CA GLY A 87 -6.78 6.55 3.47
C GLY A 87 -5.85 5.80 2.53
N ALA A 88 -4.78 6.46 2.07
CA ALA A 88 -3.88 5.95 1.04
C ALA A 88 -3.16 4.64 1.43
N ASN A 89 -3.11 4.30 2.73
CA ASN A 89 -2.41 3.13 3.27
C ASN A 89 -0.96 3.08 2.74
N VAL A 90 -0.54 2.00 2.09
CA VAL A 90 0.81 1.89 1.50
C VAL A 90 0.98 2.69 0.21
N GLY A 91 -0.08 3.25 -0.36
CA GLY A 91 -0.06 4.09 -1.56
C GLY A 91 -0.07 3.31 -2.89
N THR A 92 -0.54 2.06 -2.91
CA THR A 92 -0.61 1.26 -4.16
C THR A 92 -1.45 1.95 -5.23
N PHE A 93 -2.61 2.52 -4.87
CA PHE A 93 -3.46 3.25 -5.83
C PHE A 93 -2.85 4.57 -6.28
N CYS A 94 -2.16 5.30 -5.39
CA CYS A 94 -1.32 6.45 -5.77
C CYS A 94 -0.28 6.06 -6.83
N GLY A 95 0.40 4.92 -6.67
CA GLY A 95 1.36 4.41 -7.66
C GLY A 95 0.72 4.11 -9.02
N ILE A 96 -0.47 3.50 -9.03
CA ILE A 96 -1.23 3.25 -10.27
C ILE A 96 -1.61 4.56 -10.95
N ALA A 97 -2.15 5.54 -10.20
CA ALA A 97 -2.50 6.85 -10.73
C ALA A 97 -1.27 7.59 -11.32
N ALA A 98 -0.11 7.49 -10.65
CA ALA A 98 1.15 8.12 -11.07
C ALA A 98 1.59 7.74 -12.48
N ARG A 99 1.28 6.51 -12.94
CA ARG A 99 1.60 6.05 -14.30
C ARG A 99 0.93 6.86 -15.40
N HIS A 100 -0.20 7.50 -15.07
CA HIS A 100 -1.05 8.17 -16.04
C HIS A 100 -1.00 9.70 -15.94
N ILE A 101 -0.60 10.23 -14.78
CA ILE A 101 -0.59 11.67 -14.50
C ILE A 101 0.82 12.21 -14.71
N THR A 102 0.99 13.15 -15.64
CA THR A 102 2.30 13.77 -15.97
C THR A 102 2.33 15.29 -15.86
N GLN A 103 1.16 15.93 -15.92
CA GLN A 103 0.95 17.38 -15.79
C GLN A 103 0.02 17.73 -14.61
N GLY A 104 -0.73 16.77 -14.10
CA GLY A 104 -1.53 16.90 -12.89
C GLY A 104 -0.72 16.60 -11.63
N LYS A 105 -1.42 16.24 -10.56
CA LYS A 105 -0.80 15.97 -9.25
C LYS A 105 -1.50 14.88 -8.47
N ILE A 106 -0.78 14.31 -7.52
CA ILE A 106 -1.27 13.31 -6.58
C ILE A 106 -1.25 13.88 -5.17
N ILE A 107 -2.36 13.71 -4.45
CA ILE A 107 -2.50 14.09 -3.05
C ILE A 107 -2.87 12.82 -2.28
N ALA A 108 -1.96 12.32 -1.44
CA ALA A 108 -2.20 11.19 -0.55
C ALA A 108 -2.43 11.68 0.87
N ILE A 109 -3.49 11.18 1.51
CA ILE A 109 -3.83 11.47 2.90
C ILE A 109 -3.87 10.16 3.67
N GLU A 110 -2.98 10.02 4.66
CA GLU A 110 -2.85 8.80 5.47
C GLU A 110 -2.41 9.17 6.90
N PRO A 111 -3.21 8.87 7.94
CA PRO A 111 -2.83 9.19 9.32
C PRO A 111 -1.64 8.38 9.85
N LEU A 112 -1.37 7.20 9.30
CA LEU A 112 -0.23 6.38 9.72
C LEU A 112 1.07 6.85 9.08
N THR A 113 1.81 7.70 9.81
CA THR A 113 3.09 8.28 9.35
C THR A 113 4.14 7.22 8.99
N GLU A 114 4.07 6.02 9.57
CA GLU A 114 4.92 4.88 9.19
C GLU A 114 4.76 4.44 7.72
N MET A 115 3.64 4.78 7.07
CA MET A 115 3.38 4.46 5.66
C MET A 115 4.02 5.45 4.68
N GLU A 116 4.44 6.63 5.13
CA GLU A 116 4.90 7.73 4.26
C GLU A 116 5.94 7.27 3.24
N ASN A 117 6.94 6.52 3.68
CA ASN A 117 8.01 6.03 2.81
C ASN A 117 7.47 5.11 1.71
N SER A 118 6.55 4.20 2.06
CA SER A 118 5.94 3.31 1.07
C SER A 118 5.05 4.04 0.08
N ILE A 119 4.28 5.04 0.54
CA ILE A 119 3.44 5.86 -0.34
C ILE A 119 4.31 6.61 -1.35
N ARG A 120 5.36 7.28 -0.86
CA ARG A 120 6.32 8.01 -1.70
C ARG A 120 7.00 7.09 -2.69
N MET A 121 7.44 5.90 -2.27
CA MET A 121 8.05 4.91 -3.15
C MET A 121 7.08 4.41 -4.22
N ASN A 122 5.83 4.12 -3.88
CA ASN A 122 4.82 3.69 -4.87
C ASN A 122 4.62 4.73 -5.98
N VAL A 123 4.58 6.02 -5.64
CA VAL A 123 4.50 7.10 -6.63
C VAL A 123 5.78 7.16 -7.47
N GLN A 124 6.95 7.21 -6.82
CA GLN A 124 8.24 7.39 -7.51
C GLN A 124 8.62 6.23 -8.44
N LEU A 125 8.29 4.99 -8.06
CA LEU A 125 8.54 3.80 -8.89
C LEU A 125 7.76 3.82 -10.20
N ASN A 126 6.63 4.53 -10.25
CA ASN A 126 5.75 4.59 -11.41
C ASN A 126 5.88 5.90 -12.20
N ASN A 127 6.15 7.02 -11.51
CA ASN A 127 6.48 8.29 -12.14
C ASN A 127 7.27 9.18 -11.16
N PRO A 128 8.60 9.28 -11.29
CA PRO A 128 9.41 10.10 -10.40
C PRO A 128 9.27 11.62 -10.62
N LEU A 129 8.56 12.04 -11.67
CA LEU A 129 8.41 13.45 -12.06
C LEU A 129 7.03 14.04 -11.75
N VAL A 130 6.06 13.22 -11.32
CA VAL A 130 4.71 13.72 -11.01
C VAL A 130 4.74 14.59 -9.75
N GLU A 131 3.98 15.69 -9.76
CA GLU A 131 3.78 16.49 -8.56
C GLU A 131 3.05 15.66 -7.50
N PHE A 132 3.64 15.52 -6.32
CA PHE A 132 3.15 14.65 -5.25
C PHE A 132 3.17 15.35 -3.89
N HIS A 133 2.03 15.29 -3.20
CA HIS A 133 1.85 15.80 -1.85
C HIS A 133 1.34 14.67 -0.93
N HIS A 134 1.92 14.58 0.26
CA HIS A 134 1.49 13.65 1.30
C HIS A 134 1.09 14.44 2.54
N PHE A 135 -0.07 14.11 3.10
CA PHE A 135 -0.58 14.66 4.35
C PHE A 135 -0.75 13.53 5.36
N GLY A 136 0.10 13.54 6.39
CA GLY A 136 0.12 12.57 7.48
C GLY A 136 -1.01 12.78 8.49
N CYS A 137 -2.27 12.86 8.03
CA CYS A 137 -3.42 13.15 8.86
C CYS A 137 -4.67 12.37 8.42
N ALA A 138 -5.69 12.36 9.27
CA ALA A 138 -7.03 11.90 8.90
C ALA A 138 -7.88 13.09 8.39
N ILE A 139 -8.87 12.80 7.55
CA ILE A 139 -9.88 13.79 7.13
C ILE A 139 -11.07 13.74 8.09
N GLY A 140 -11.49 14.92 8.55
CA GLY A 140 -12.66 15.11 9.40
C GLY A 140 -13.37 16.42 9.09
N GLU A 141 -14.56 16.62 9.67
CA GLU A 141 -15.35 17.84 9.51
C GLU A 141 -14.68 19.08 10.14
N ASN A 142 -13.93 18.87 11.23
CA ASN A 142 -13.25 19.92 11.97
C ASN A 142 -11.77 19.55 12.17
N GLU A 143 -10.94 20.58 12.28
CA GLU A 143 -9.54 20.40 12.71
C GLU A 143 -9.48 19.93 14.16
N GLY A 144 -8.58 18.99 14.44
CA GLY A 144 -8.37 18.48 15.78
C GLY A 144 -7.48 17.24 15.78
N GLU A 145 -7.19 16.76 16.99
CA GLU A 145 -6.43 15.53 17.22
C GLU A 145 -7.33 14.50 17.89
N ASN A 146 -7.13 13.22 17.56
CA ASN A 146 -7.83 12.11 18.20
C ASN A 146 -6.90 10.89 18.30
N ILE A 147 -7.23 9.96 19.19
CA ILE A 147 -6.48 8.72 19.37
C ILE A 147 -6.91 7.73 18.28
N PHE A 148 -5.94 7.35 17.44
CA PHE A 148 -6.14 6.34 16.41
C PHE A 148 -5.59 4.99 16.91
N GLU A 149 -6.49 4.04 17.18
CA GLU A 149 -6.08 2.70 17.57
C GLU A 149 -5.67 1.90 16.33
N VAL A 150 -4.40 1.54 16.29
CA VAL A 150 -3.81 0.78 15.19
C VAL A 150 -3.79 -0.70 15.54
N TYR A 151 -4.44 -1.51 14.71
CA TYR A 151 -4.35 -2.96 14.89
C TYR A 151 -3.02 -3.47 14.31
N GLU A 152 -2.06 -3.79 15.18
CA GLU A 152 -0.69 -4.19 14.80
C GLU A 152 -0.62 -5.36 13.79
N PHE A 153 -1.64 -6.22 13.74
CA PHE A 153 -1.66 -7.37 12.83
C PHE A 153 -2.21 -7.03 11.44
N ASP A 154 -3.06 -6.00 11.35
CA ASP A 154 -3.63 -5.54 10.08
C ASP A 154 -4.14 -4.10 10.23
N ASN A 155 -3.28 -3.12 9.95
CA ASN A 155 -3.64 -1.73 10.13
C ASN A 155 -4.76 -1.25 9.15
N ARG A 156 -5.08 -2.03 8.10
CA ARG A 156 -6.12 -1.72 7.10
C ARG A 156 -7.52 -1.70 7.70
N VAL A 157 -7.72 -2.36 8.85
CA VAL A 157 -8.99 -2.42 9.57
C VAL A 157 -9.01 -1.52 10.81
N SER A 158 -8.03 -0.61 10.93
CA SER A 158 -7.99 0.37 12.02
C SER A 158 -9.08 1.42 11.83
N SER A 159 -9.70 1.84 12.93
CA SER A 159 -10.75 2.86 12.92
C SER A 159 -10.71 3.67 14.20
N LEU A 160 -11.30 4.86 14.19
CA LEU A 160 -11.55 5.60 15.42
C LEU A 160 -12.56 4.82 16.28
N TYR A 161 -12.15 4.44 17.49
CA TYR A 161 -13.05 3.83 18.46
C TYR A 161 -14.05 4.90 18.94
N PHE A 162 -15.31 4.82 18.50
CA PHE A 162 -16.37 5.61 19.11
C PHE A 162 -16.65 5.02 20.51
N GLN A 163 -16.09 5.64 21.56
CA GLN A 163 -16.71 5.49 22.89
C GLN A 163 -18.14 6.01 22.76
N LYS A 164 -19.13 5.11 22.80
CA LYS A 164 -20.51 5.52 23.06
C LYS A 164 -20.48 6.30 24.37
N ILE A 165 -20.69 7.61 24.27
CA ILE A 165 -21.07 8.43 25.43
C ILE A 165 -22.30 7.73 26.01
N GLN A 166 -22.16 7.18 27.22
CA GLN A 166 -23.32 6.69 27.97
C GLN A 166 -24.20 7.91 28.24
N THR A 167 -25.28 8.03 27.47
CA THR A 167 -26.42 8.89 27.79
C THR A 167 -27.30 8.21 28.82
#